data_AF-A0ABC8U3Q2-F1
#
_entry.id   AF-A0ABC8U3Q2-F1
#
_cell.length_a   1.000
_cell.length_b   1.000
_cell.length_c   1.000
_cell.angle_alpha   90.00
_cell.angle_beta   90.00
_cell.angle_gamma   90.00
#
_symmetry.space_group_name_H-M   'P 1'
#
loop_
_entity.id
_entity.type
_entity.pdbx_description
1 polymer ?
#
loop_
_entity_poly.entity_id
_entity_poly.type
_entity_poly.pdbx_seq_one_letter_code
_entity_poly.pdbx_strand_id
1 'polypeptide(L)'
;MATLRLVTLRLLNGSSSLSRCLFPRTQIFTVRAFSAAMSPPSTAVVYDQHGPPDSVTRVTELPPVEIKENDVCVRMLAAPINPSDINRIEGVYPVRPPVPAVGGYEGVGVVHSMGAAVKNFSPGDWVIPSPPSS
;
A
#
# COMPACT_ATOMS: atom_id res chain seq x y z
N MET A 1 19.42 10.77 -6.80
CA MET A 1 20.45 9.82 -7.28
C MET A 1 21.05 9.10 -6.08
N ALA A 2 20.52 7.93 -5.72
CA ALA A 2 21.05 7.14 -4.61
C ALA A 2 22.06 6.12 -5.16
N THR A 3 23.33 6.33 -4.82
CA THR A 3 24.44 5.45 -5.20
C THR A 3 24.40 4.19 -4.32
N LEU A 4 24.02 3.06 -4.91
CA LEU A 4 24.09 1.75 -4.27
C LEU A 4 25.57 1.34 -4.15
N ARG A 5 26.16 1.51 -2.97
CA ARG A 5 27.46 0.90 -2.65
C ARG A 5 27.23 -0.57 -2.31
N LEU A 6 27.68 -1.44 -3.20
CA LEU A 6 27.76 -2.88 -2.97
C LEU A 6 28.80 -3.13 -1.87
N VAL A 7 28.37 -3.56 -0.69
CA VAL A 7 29.26 -3.96 0.41
C VAL A 7 29.53 -5.46 0.26
N THR A 8 30.72 -5.79 -0.24
CA THR A 8 31.18 -7.18 -0.34
C THR A 8 31.78 -7.60 1.01
N LEU A 9 31.05 -8.40 1.79
CA LEU A 9 31.58 -9.01 3.01
C LEU A 9 32.52 -10.16 2.64
N ARG A 10 33.82 -9.99 2.89
CA ARG A 10 34.82 -11.07 2.86
C ARG A 10 34.98 -11.64 4.26
N LEU A 11 34.76 -12.94 4.42
CA LEU A 11 35.21 -13.68 5.59
C LEU A 11 36.74 -13.87 5.50
N LEU A 12 37.46 -13.33 6.48
CA LEU A 12 38.88 -13.60 6.69
C LEU A 12 38.98 -14.85 7.56
N ASN A 13 39.65 -15.89 7.09
CA ASN A 13 40.37 -16.82 7.97
C ASN A 13 41.52 -17.48 7.20
N GLY A 14 42.68 -17.51 7.85
CA GLY A 14 43.97 -17.81 7.25
C GLY A 14 44.43 -19.26 7.40
N SER A 15 45.32 -19.60 6.46
CA SER A 15 46.48 -20.51 6.46
C SER A 15 46.34 -22.03 6.70
N SER A 16 46.70 -22.74 5.62
CA SER A 16 47.61 -23.89 5.51
C SER A 16 47.05 -25.31 5.34
N SER A 17 47.74 -26.04 4.45
CA SER A 17 47.62 -27.45 4.05
C SER A 17 46.65 -27.77 2.91
N LEU A 18 47.23 -28.09 1.74
CA LEU A 18 46.58 -28.52 0.51
C LEU A 18 46.15 -30.00 0.62
N SER A 19 44.91 -30.24 0.98
CA SER A 19 44.21 -31.50 0.71
C SER A 19 43.08 -31.21 -0.27
N ARG A 20 42.99 -31.99 -1.37
CA ARG A 20 41.88 -31.95 -2.32
C ARG A 20 40.60 -32.43 -1.63
N CYS A 21 39.95 -31.53 -0.90
CA CYS A 21 38.59 -31.71 -0.45
C CYS A 21 37.65 -31.36 -1.60
N LEU A 22 36.74 -32.28 -1.92
CA LEU A 22 35.59 -32.04 -2.79
C LEU A 22 34.78 -30.88 -2.18
N PHE A 23 34.86 -29.70 -2.79
CA PHE A 23 34.12 -28.54 -2.33
C PHE A 23 32.61 -28.80 -2.48
N PRO A 24 31.81 -28.75 -1.39
CA PRO A 24 30.38 -28.78 -1.55
C PRO A 24 29.98 -27.51 -2.32
N ARG A 25 29.23 -27.71 -3.40
CA ARG A 25 28.62 -26.65 -4.22
C ARG A 25 27.91 -25.68 -3.29
N THR A 26 28.50 -24.52 -3.05
CA THR A 26 27.92 -23.48 -2.20
C THR A 26 26.63 -23.04 -2.85
N GLN A 27 25.48 -23.47 -2.31
CA GLN A 27 24.20 -22.93 -2.71
C GLN A 27 24.17 -21.48 -2.22
N ILE A 28 24.30 -20.55 -3.16
CA ILE A 28 24.04 -19.14 -2.91
C ILE A 28 22.54 -19.02 -2.68
N PHE A 29 22.12 -19.07 -1.42
CA PHE A 29 20.76 -18.70 -1.04
C PHE A 29 20.67 -17.18 -1.20
N THR A 30 20.11 -16.75 -2.32
CA THR A 30 19.74 -15.35 -2.51
C THR A 30 18.54 -15.10 -1.59
N VAL A 31 18.78 -14.56 -0.39
CA VAL A 31 17.70 -14.03 0.44
C VAL A 31 17.22 -12.78 -0.27
N ARG A 32 16.15 -12.89 -1.07
CA ARG A 32 15.40 -11.71 -1.50
C ARG A 32 14.78 -11.11 -0.26
N ALA A 33 15.38 -10.05 0.26
CA ALA A 33 14.70 -9.19 1.22
C ALA A 33 13.52 -8.54 0.48
N PHE A 34 12.31 -9.04 0.72
CA PHE A 34 11.09 -8.36 0.31
C PHE A 34 10.93 -7.16 1.22
N SER A 35 11.40 -5.98 0.79
CA SER A 35 11.01 -4.74 1.43
C SER A 35 9.58 -4.45 0.99
N ALA A 36 8.60 -4.69 1.86
CA ALA A 36 7.23 -4.24 1.64
C ALA A 36 7.23 -2.71 1.54
N ALA A 37 6.72 -2.17 0.44
CA ALA A 37 6.48 -0.75 0.32
C ALA A 37 5.26 -0.41 1.19
N MET A 38 5.37 0.57 2.09
CA MET A 38 4.27 1.00 2.95
C MET A 38 3.68 2.31 2.42
N SER A 39 2.38 2.50 2.59
CA SER A 39 1.75 3.81 2.42
C SER A 39 2.18 4.76 3.53
N PRO A 40 2.15 6.08 3.33
CA PRO A 40 2.20 7.01 4.45
C PRO A 40 0.96 6.84 5.36
N PRO A 41 1.03 7.28 6.63
CA PRO A 41 -0.18 7.45 7.44
C PRO A 41 -1.12 8.47 6.76
N SER A 42 -2.42 8.35 7.00
CA SER A 42 -3.41 9.22 6.37
C SER A 42 -4.51 9.63 7.35
N THR A 43 -5.12 10.77 7.11
CA THR A 43 -6.32 11.20 7.84
C THR A 43 -7.56 10.80 7.05
N ALA A 44 -8.54 10.20 7.71
CA ALA A 44 -9.77 9.74 7.09
C ALA A 44 -11.00 10.05 7.94
N VAL A 45 -12.15 10.19 7.29
CA VAL A 45 -13.46 10.18 7.96
C VAL A 45 -13.92 8.73 8.02
N VAL A 46 -14.16 8.22 9.22
CA VAL A 46 -14.55 6.82 9.46
C VAL A 46 -15.85 6.73 10.25
N TYR A 47 -16.55 5.60 10.11
CA TYR A 47 -17.74 5.25 10.88
C TYR A 47 -17.74 3.74 11.20
N ASP A 48 -18.05 3.40 12.46
CA ASP A 48 -18.05 2.01 12.95
C ASP A 48 -19.45 1.37 12.94
N GLN A 49 -20.48 2.18 12.72
CA GLN A 49 -21.88 1.79 12.63
C GLN A 49 -22.64 2.73 11.71
N HIS A 50 -23.79 2.29 11.20
CA HIS A 50 -24.67 3.13 10.39
C HIS A 50 -25.48 4.11 11.26
N GLY A 51 -25.81 5.28 10.70
CA GLY A 51 -26.66 6.26 11.36
C GLY A 51 -26.50 7.67 10.79
N PRO A 52 -27.09 8.69 11.46
CA PRO A 52 -26.94 10.09 11.06
C PRO A 52 -25.45 10.48 10.97
N PRO A 53 -24.96 11.03 9.83
CA PRO A 53 -23.53 11.24 9.61
C PRO A 53 -22.86 12.14 10.65
N ASP A 54 -23.58 13.13 11.17
CA ASP A 54 -23.12 14.04 12.23
C ASP A 54 -22.87 13.33 13.58
N SER A 55 -23.51 12.18 13.78
CA SER A 55 -23.45 11.41 15.03
C SER A 55 -22.49 10.23 14.96
N VAL A 56 -22.29 9.63 13.77
CA VAL A 56 -21.53 8.37 13.62
C VAL A 56 -20.16 8.54 12.99
N THR A 57 -19.88 9.68 12.34
CA THR A 57 -18.59 9.91 11.68
C THR A 57 -17.59 10.57 12.61
N ARG A 58 -16.31 10.21 12.46
CA ARG A 58 -15.18 10.90 13.10
C ARG A 58 -14.00 11.02 12.15
N VAL A 59 -13.17 12.03 12.37
CA VAL A 59 -11.85 12.13 11.74
C VAL A 59 -10.86 11.33 12.57
N THR A 60 -10.10 10.44 11.93
CA THR A 60 -9.03 9.66 12.58
C THR A 60 -7.79 9.62 11.70
N GLU A 61 -6.64 9.45 12.33
CA GLU A 61 -5.44 8.98 11.62
C GLU A 61 -5.52 7.47 11.42
N LEU A 62 -5.16 7.02 10.22
CA LEU A 62 -5.01 5.63 9.84
C LEU A 62 -3.52 5.30 9.73
N PRO A 63 -3.09 4.14 10.22
CA PRO A 63 -1.70 3.74 10.13
C PRO A 63 -1.31 3.44 8.66
N PRO A 64 0.00 3.47 8.35
CA PRO A 64 0.54 2.91 7.12
C PRO A 64 -0.01 1.52 6.80
N VAL A 65 -0.37 1.30 5.54
CA VAL A 65 -0.81 0.00 5.03
C VAL A 65 0.22 -0.52 4.02
N GLU A 66 0.41 -1.84 4.00
CA GLU A 66 1.27 -2.48 3.01
C GLU A 66 0.71 -2.31 1.59
N ILE A 67 1.57 -1.91 0.65
CA ILE A 67 1.28 -1.81 -0.78
C ILE A 67 1.69 -3.13 -1.42
N LYS A 68 0.70 -3.97 -1.77
CA LYS A 68 0.95 -5.26 -2.42
C LYS A 68 1.42 -5.07 -3.86
N GLU A 69 1.87 -6.15 -4.48
CA GLU A 69 2.47 -6.13 -5.82
C GLU A 69 1.59 -5.49 -6.90
N ASN A 70 0.26 -5.57 -6.76
CA ASN A 70 -0.73 -5.03 -7.71
C ASN A 70 -1.43 -3.76 -7.20
N ASP A 71 -1.06 -3.24 -6.04
CA ASP A 71 -1.74 -2.10 -5.42
C ASP A 71 -1.18 -0.78 -5.97
N VAL A 72 -2.03 0.24 -5.98
CA VAL A 72 -1.64 1.63 -6.26
C VAL A 72 -1.99 2.45 -5.03
N CYS A 73 -0.99 3.09 -4.44
CA CYS A 73 -1.20 4.06 -3.37
C CYS A 73 -1.49 5.44 -3.98
N VAL A 74 -2.66 5.98 -3.68
CA VAL A 74 -3.14 7.26 -4.20
C VAL A 74 -3.21 8.26 -3.06
N ARG A 75 -2.64 9.46 -3.27
CA ARG A 75 -2.83 10.61 -2.39
C ARG A 75 -4.02 11.41 -2.89
N MET A 76 -5.12 11.37 -2.16
CA MET A 76 -6.33 12.12 -2.51
C MET A 76 -6.08 13.63 -2.49
N LEU A 77 -6.62 14.34 -3.48
CA LEU A 77 -6.57 15.80 -3.59
C LEU A 77 -7.92 16.43 -3.19
N ALA A 78 -9.01 15.83 -3.65
CA ALA A 78 -10.37 16.26 -3.36
C ALA A 78 -11.34 15.08 -3.47
N ALA A 79 -12.42 15.13 -2.69
CA ALA A 79 -13.54 14.21 -2.75
C ALA A 79 -14.85 15.01 -2.58
N PRO A 80 -15.84 14.86 -3.47
CA PRO A 80 -17.14 15.48 -3.28
C PRO A 80 -17.92 14.78 -2.15
N ILE A 81 -18.95 15.46 -1.65
CA ILE A 81 -19.97 14.85 -0.78
C ILE A 81 -21.26 14.77 -1.58
N ASN A 82 -21.63 13.55 -1.99
CA ASN A 82 -22.86 13.28 -2.72
C ASN A 82 -23.96 12.76 -1.78
N PRO A 83 -25.25 12.88 -2.14
CA PRO A 83 -26.34 12.26 -1.36
C PRO A 83 -26.18 10.74 -1.17
N SER A 84 -25.55 10.04 -2.12
CA SER A 84 -25.25 8.62 -2.00
C SER A 84 -24.25 8.31 -0.89
N ASP A 85 -23.28 9.19 -0.63
CA ASP A 85 -22.32 9.03 0.47
C ASP A 85 -23.03 9.09 1.82
N ILE A 86 -23.95 10.05 1.96
CA ILE A 86 -24.81 10.20 3.14
C ILE A 86 -25.66 8.95 3.34
N ASN A 87 -26.37 8.51 2.29
CA ASN A 87 -27.20 7.31 2.32
C ASN A 87 -26.40 6.04 2.67
N ARG A 88 -25.11 5.98 2.31
CA ARG A 88 -24.23 4.83 2.59
C ARG A 88 -23.78 4.81 4.05
N ILE A 89 -23.53 5.99 4.63
CA ILE A 89 -23.26 6.15 6.07
C ILE A 89 -24.52 5.81 6.88
N GLU A 90 -25.68 6.30 6.47
CA GLU A 90 -26.99 5.99 7.09
C GLU A 90 -27.40 4.52 6.93
N GLY A 91 -26.77 3.78 6.01
CA GLY A 91 -27.01 2.36 5.78
C GLY A 91 -28.23 2.07 4.89
N VAL A 92 -28.83 3.09 4.28
CA VAL A 92 -30.00 2.98 3.40
C VAL A 92 -29.63 2.79 1.92
N TYR A 93 -28.38 3.02 1.53
CA TYR A 93 -27.91 2.78 0.16
C TYR A 93 -27.73 1.27 -0.12
N PRO A 94 -28.16 0.74 -1.29
CA PRO A 94 -28.11 -0.70 -1.59
C PRO A 94 -26.69 -1.29 -1.57
N VAL A 95 -25.70 -0.53 -2.04
CA VAL A 95 -24.29 -0.94 -2.07
C VAL A 95 -23.55 -0.27 -0.92
N ARG A 96 -23.28 -1.02 0.14
CA ARG A 96 -22.63 -0.50 1.35
C ARG A 96 -21.41 -1.33 1.76
N PRO A 97 -20.29 -0.70 2.14
CA PRO A 97 -19.15 -1.41 2.68
C PRO A 97 -19.49 -1.97 4.07
N PRO A 98 -18.88 -3.09 4.48
CA PRO A 98 -18.96 -3.54 5.87
C PRO A 98 -18.32 -2.48 6.78
N VAL A 99 -18.93 -2.26 7.95
CA VAL A 99 -18.36 -1.39 8.99
C VAL A 99 -17.32 -2.16 9.82
N PRO A 100 -16.23 -1.52 10.28
CA PRO A 100 -15.90 -0.09 10.14
C PRO A 100 -15.49 0.29 8.70
N ALA A 101 -15.89 1.48 8.25
CA ALA A 101 -15.67 1.94 6.88
C ALA A 101 -15.20 3.40 6.81
N VAL A 102 -14.54 3.75 5.69
CA VAL A 102 -14.15 5.11 5.33
C VAL A 102 -15.26 5.75 4.51
N GLY A 103 -15.61 7.01 4.83
CA GLY A 103 -16.60 7.79 4.11
C GLY A 103 -16.14 8.23 2.71
N GLY A 104 -17.10 8.54 1.84
CA GLY A 104 -16.84 8.95 0.45
C GLY A 104 -16.72 7.77 -0.51
N TYR A 105 -17.17 7.97 -1.74
CA TYR A 105 -17.11 6.97 -2.82
C TYR A 105 -16.31 7.44 -4.03
N GLU A 106 -16.19 8.76 -4.20
CA GLU A 106 -15.57 9.40 -5.36
C GLU A 106 -14.41 10.30 -4.94
N GLY A 107 -13.64 10.74 -5.92
CA GLY A 107 -12.62 11.77 -5.72
C GLY A 107 -11.60 11.79 -6.85
N VAL A 108 -10.65 12.72 -6.74
CA VAL A 108 -9.47 12.79 -7.59
C VAL A 108 -8.23 12.75 -6.72
N GLY A 109 -7.24 11.98 -7.15
CA GLY A 109 -5.99 11.80 -6.45
C GLY A 109 -4.81 11.73 -7.41
N VAL A 110 -3.62 11.71 -6.80
CA VAL A 110 -2.35 11.54 -7.53
C VAL A 110 -1.71 10.24 -7.08
N VAL A 111 -1.23 9.45 -8.03
CA VAL A 111 -0.45 8.24 -7.74
C VAL A 111 0.78 8.64 -6.93
N HIS A 112 0.88 8.12 -5.70
CA HIS A 112 2.00 8.35 -4.79
C HIS A 112 3.08 7.27 -4.96
N SER A 113 2.68 6.01 -4.96
CA SER A 113 3.55 4.85 -5.11
C SER A 113 2.73 3.64 -5.58
N MET A 114 3.41 2.59 -6.04
CA MET A 114 2.76 1.42 -6.66
C MET A 114 3.52 0.14 -6.34
N GLY A 115 2.81 -0.98 -6.35
CA GLY A 115 3.39 -2.31 -6.33
C GLY A 115 4.20 -2.63 -7.58
N ALA A 116 5.15 -3.57 -7.44
CA ALA A 116 6.11 -3.90 -8.50
C ALA A 116 5.48 -4.49 -9.78
N ALA A 117 4.28 -5.06 -9.69
CA ALA A 117 3.56 -5.67 -10.81
C ALA A 117 2.69 -4.67 -11.59
N VAL A 118 2.42 -3.47 -11.04
CA VAL A 118 1.66 -2.42 -11.73
C VAL A 118 2.47 -1.85 -12.90
N LYS A 119 1.88 -1.81 -14.11
CA LYS A 119 2.52 -1.34 -15.34
C LYS A 119 1.87 -0.12 -16.00
N ASN A 120 0.62 0.17 -15.67
CA ASN A 120 -0.20 1.14 -16.41
C ASN A 120 -0.29 2.52 -15.74
N PHE A 121 0.45 2.72 -14.66
CA PHE A 121 0.46 3.95 -13.88
C PHE A 121 1.89 4.35 -13.59
N SER A 122 2.11 5.63 -13.28
CA SER A 122 3.35 6.21 -12.81
C SER A 122 3.09 7.16 -11.64
N PRO A 123 3.99 7.27 -10.65
CA PRO A 123 3.90 8.31 -9.64
C PRO A 123 3.77 9.71 -10.27
N GLY A 124 2.78 10.48 -9.83
CA GLY A 124 2.43 11.78 -10.41
C GLY A 124 1.20 11.75 -11.33
N ASP A 125 0.75 10.58 -11.78
CA ASP A 125 -0.46 10.46 -12.60
C ASP A 125 -1.70 10.86 -11.80
N TRP A 126 -2.63 11.53 -12.47
CA TRP A 126 -3.94 11.88 -11.90
C TRP A 126 -4.92 10.75 -12.17
N VAL A 127 -5.62 10.32 -11.12
CA VAL A 127 -6.53 9.17 -11.17
C VAL A 127 -7.82 9.46 -10.42
N ILE A 128 -8.90 8.80 -10.86
CA ILE A 128 -10.18 8.74 -10.16
C ILE A 128 -10.48 7.28 -9.80
N PRO A 129 -11.14 7.00 -8.65
CA PRO A 129 -11.62 5.66 -8.34
C PRO A 129 -12.61 5.18 -9.42
N SER A 130 -12.39 3.99 -9.96
CA SER A 130 -13.38 3.32 -10.79
C SER A 130 -14.22 2.41 -9.90
N PRO A 131 -15.56 2.36 -10.07
CA PRO A 131 -16.36 1.27 -9.54
C PRO A 131 -15.78 -0.08 -10.01
N PRO A 132 -15.91 -1.16 -9.22
CA PRO A 132 -15.49 -2.48 -9.67
C PRO A 132 -16.21 -2.81 -10.99
N SER A 133 -15.44 -3.03 -12.05
CA SER A 133 -15.95 -3.55 -13.31
C SER A 133 -16.42 -5.00 -13.08
N SER A 134 -17.69 -5.25 -13.35
CA SER A 134 -18.28 -6.60 -13.42
C SER A 134 -17.55 -7.50 -14.41
#